data_AF-A0AAW5KPT9-F1
#
_entry.id   AF-A0AAW5KPT9-F1
#
_cell.length_a   1.000
_cell.length_b   1.000
_cell.length_c   1.000
_cell.angle_alpha   90.00
_cell.angle_beta   90.00
_cell.angle_gamma   90.00
#
_symmetry.space_group_name_H-M   'P 1'
#
loop_
_entity.id
_entity.type
_entity.pdbx_description
1 polymer ?
#
loop_
_entity_poly.entity_id
_entity_poly.type
_entity_poly.pdbx_seq_one_letter_code
_entity_poly.pdbx_strand_id
1 'polypeptide(L)'
;MDAVKVKKLLYVFIHLVGPLSYFIISTVWGAFFTTKSTFENISDNLGVMAIYYVFISLLWFFYFNRLDKDVDNITKEINDKKM
;
A
#
# COMPACT_ATOMS: atom_id res chain seq x y z
N MET A 1 10.42 -19.07 -3.55
CA MET A 1 10.13 -17.73 -4.10
C MET A 1 10.96 -16.74 -3.30
N ASP A 2 11.87 -16.00 -3.92
CA ASP A 2 12.79 -15.10 -3.19
C ASP A 2 12.02 -14.08 -2.35
N ALA A 3 12.32 -13.98 -1.05
CA ALA A 3 11.67 -13.02 -0.14
C ALA A 3 11.73 -11.58 -0.67
N VAL A 4 12.84 -11.22 -1.33
CA VAL A 4 13.03 -9.91 -1.99
C VAL A 4 12.00 -9.68 -3.10
N LYS A 5 11.68 -10.71 -3.91
CA LYS A 5 10.68 -10.61 -4.97
C LYS A 5 9.28 -10.41 -4.40
N VAL A 6 8.94 -11.13 -3.31
CA VAL A 6 7.65 -11.00 -2.63
C VAL A 6 7.48 -9.61 -2.04
N LYS A 7 8.50 -9.09 -1.36
CA LYS A 7 8.48 -7.75 -0.76
C LYS A 7 8.33 -6.65 -1.81
N LYS A 8 9.04 -6.78 -2.94
CA LYS A 8 8.93 -5.84 -4.06
C LYS A 8 7.53 -5.86 -4.69
N LEU A 9 6.95 -7.06 -4.86
CA LEU A 9 5.59 -7.21 -5.35
C LEU A 9 4.57 -6.56 -4.40
N LEU A 10 4.68 -6.81 -3.10
CA LEU A 10 3.82 -6.24 -2.08
C LEU A 10 3.90 -4.70 -2.07
N TYR A 11 5.12 -4.16 -2.19
CA TYR A 11 5.36 -2.72 -2.28
C TYR A 11 4.64 -2.10 -3.48
N VAL A 12 4.79 -2.69 -4.67
CA VAL A 12 4.10 -2.23 -5.89
C VAL A 12 2.58 -2.33 -5.73
N PHE A 13 2.08 -3.40 -5.13
CA PHE A 13 0.64 -3.58 -4.95
C PHE A 13 0.05 -2.48 -4.04
N ILE A 14 0.71 -2.20 -2.91
CA ILE A 14 0.25 -1.23 -1.93
C ILE A 14 0.45 0.22 -2.40
N HIS A 15 1.58 0.55 -3.03
CA HIS A 15 1.89 1.94 -3.40
C HIS A 15 1.43 2.31 -4.82
N LEU A 16 1.11 1.34 -5.67
CA LEU A 16 0.73 1.61 -7.07
C LEU A 16 -0.68 1.08 -7.36
N VAL A 17 -0.89 -0.23 -7.22
CA VAL A 17 -2.13 -0.88 -7.65
C VAL A 17 -3.32 -0.43 -6.80
N GLY A 18 -3.18 -0.38 -5.48
CA GLY A 18 -4.24 0.07 -4.56
C GLY A 18 -4.71 1.51 -4.86
N PRO A 19 -3.82 2.52 -4.81
CA PRO A 19 -4.17 3.90 -5.08
C PRO A 19 -4.76 4.12 -6.47
N LEU A 20 -4.18 3.51 -7.51
CA LEU A 20 -4.69 3.65 -8.88
C LEU A 20 -6.05 3.01 -9.06
N SER A 21 -6.27 1.82 -8.52
CA SER A 21 -7.57 1.16 -8.60
C SER A 21 -8.64 1.97 -7.87
N TYR A 22 -8.34 2.48 -6.67
CA TYR A 22 -9.23 3.41 -5.96
C TYR A 22 -9.55 4.63 -6.81
N PHE A 23 -8.53 5.32 -7.34
CA PHE A 23 -8.71 6.56 -8.10
C PHE A 23 -9.53 6.35 -9.38
N ILE A 24 -9.30 5.25 -10.11
CA ILE A 24 -10.08 4.91 -11.31
C ILE A 24 -11.53 4.64 -10.93
N ILE A 25 -11.76 3.80 -9.91
CA ILE A 25 -13.12 3.43 -9.48
C ILE A 25 -13.86 4.66 -8.96
N SER A 26 -13.23 5.50 -8.14
CA SER A 26 -13.85 6.70 -7.57
C SER A 26 -14.14 7.77 -8.63
N THR A 27 -13.27 7.90 -9.64
CA THR A 27 -13.46 8.83 -10.75
C THR A 27 -14.60 8.36 -11.65
N VAL A 28 -14.63 7.08 -12.02
CA VAL A 28 -15.72 6.49 -12.79
C VAL A 28 -17.03 6.61 -12.02
N TRP A 29 -17.05 6.23 -10.74
CA TRP A 29 -18.24 6.35 -9.91
C TRP A 29 -18.75 7.78 -9.85
N GLY A 30 -17.87 8.75 -9.62
CA GLY A 30 -18.31 10.13 -9.56
C GLY A 30 -18.76 10.69 -10.92
N ALA A 31 -18.12 10.32 -12.02
CA ALA A 31 -18.54 10.78 -13.35
C ALA A 31 -19.96 10.31 -13.74
N PHE A 32 -20.39 9.14 -13.26
CA PHE A 32 -21.70 8.57 -13.61
C PHE A 32 -22.78 8.80 -12.54
N PHE A 33 -22.41 8.87 -11.26
CA PHE A 33 -23.37 8.85 -10.15
C PHE A 33 -23.39 10.12 -9.28
N THR A 34 -22.57 11.15 -9.56
CA THR A 34 -22.66 12.44 -8.86
C THR A 34 -23.00 13.60 -9.79
N THR A 35 -23.62 14.63 -9.20
CA THR A 35 -23.90 15.92 -9.85
C THR A 35 -22.74 16.90 -9.76
N LYS A 36 -21.67 16.58 -9.00
CA LYS A 36 -20.45 17.39 -8.94
C LYS A 36 -19.74 17.41 -10.29
N SER A 37 -19.02 18.49 -10.56
CA SER A 37 -18.18 18.56 -11.75
C SER A 37 -17.09 17.47 -11.72
N THR A 38 -16.73 16.93 -12.88
CA THR A 38 -15.69 15.90 -13.00
C THR A 38 -14.36 16.35 -12.41
N PHE A 39 -14.03 17.64 -12.53
CA PHE A 39 -12.79 18.21 -12.01
C PHE A 39 -12.77 18.29 -10.48
N GLU A 40 -13.86 18.72 -9.84
CA GLU A 40 -13.98 18.73 -8.38
C GLU A 40 -13.89 17.30 -7.82
N ASN A 41 -14.56 16.34 -8.46
CA ASN A 41 -14.50 14.94 -8.03
C ASN A 41 -13.07 14.36 -8.17
N ILE A 42 -12.35 14.69 -9.24
CA ILE A 42 -10.94 14.28 -9.41
C ILE A 42 -10.08 14.91 -8.32
N SER A 43 -10.23 16.21 -8.07
CA SER A 43 -9.47 16.94 -7.05
C SER A 43 -9.69 16.37 -5.64
N ASP A 44 -10.95 16.12 -5.27
CA ASP A 44 -11.31 15.51 -3.98
C ASP A 44 -10.65 14.12 -3.83
N ASN A 45 -10.75 13.27 -4.86
CA ASN A 45 -10.18 11.91 -4.84
C ASN A 45 -8.65 11.91 -4.82
N LEU A 46 -8.00 12.86 -5.49
CA LEU A 46 -6.54 13.06 -5.39
C LEU A 46 -6.14 13.46 -3.97
N GLY A 47 -6.95 14.26 -3.27
CA GLY A 47 -6.74 14.58 -1.85
C GLY A 47 -6.79 13.34 -0.96
N VAL A 48 -7.77 12.47 -1.16
CA VAL A 48 -7.86 11.18 -0.43
C VAL A 48 -6.66 10.29 -0.74
N MET A 49 -6.22 10.25 -2.01
CA MET A 49 -5.03 9.49 -2.43
C MET A 49 -3.74 10.02 -1.79
N ALA A 50 -3.60 11.34 -1.65
CA ALA A 50 -2.46 11.95 -0.96
C ALA A 50 -2.42 11.54 0.53
N ILE A 51 -3.58 11.58 1.20
CA ILE A 51 -3.71 11.12 2.60
C ILE A 51 -3.35 9.64 2.72
N TYR A 52 -3.86 8.79 1.81
CA TYR A 52 -3.52 7.38 1.74
C TYR A 52 -2.01 7.15 1.66
N TYR A 53 -1.31 7.88 0.78
CA TYR A 53 0.13 7.75 0.63
C TYR A 53 0.90 8.13 1.90
N VAL A 54 0.49 9.19 2.60
CA VAL A 54 1.11 9.58 3.87
C VAL A 54 0.96 8.46 4.90
N PHE A 55 -0.24 7.93 5.10
CA PHE A 55 -0.48 6.87 6.07
C PHE A 55 0.25 5.58 5.72
N ILE A 56 0.20 5.15 4.46
CA ILE A 56 0.91 3.95 4.00
C ILE A 56 2.41 4.09 4.14
N SER A 57 2.98 5.26 3.84
CA SER A 57 4.42 5.50 4.02
C SER A 57 4.82 5.35 5.49
N LEU A 58 4.02 5.89 6.42
CA LEU A 58 4.23 5.74 7.85
C LEU A 58 4.10 4.27 8.28
N LEU A 59 3.04 3.58 7.85
CA LEU A 59 2.81 2.16 8.14
C LEU A 59 3.95 1.28 7.64
N TRP A 60 4.44 1.54 6.44
CA TRP A 60 5.56 0.81 5.86
C TRP A 60 6.84 1.03 6.66
N PHE A 61 7.12 2.28 7.01
CA PHE A 61 8.31 2.64 7.76
C PHE A 61 8.33 2.06 9.17
N PHE A 62 7.23 2.19 9.92
CA PHE A 62 7.15 1.77 11.32
C PHE A 62 6.88 0.28 11.51
N TYR A 63 6.02 -0.30 10.66
CA TYR A 63 5.48 -1.64 10.89
C TYR A 63 6.15 -2.68 10.00
N PHE A 64 6.13 -2.51 8.69
CA PHE A 64 6.68 -3.52 7.77
C PHE A 64 8.18 -3.70 7.92
N ASN A 65 8.95 -2.61 8.09
CA ASN A 65 10.39 -2.71 8.34
C ASN A 65 10.74 -3.41 9.67
N ARG A 66 9.87 -3.29 10.68
CA ARG A 66 10.07 -3.94 11.97
C ARG A 66 9.70 -5.42 11.90
N LEU A 67 8.56 -5.74 11.27
CA LEU A 67 8.13 -7.11 11.04
C LEU A 67 9.20 -7.92 10.28
N ASP A 68 9.86 -7.33 9.29
CA ASP A 68 10.93 -7.97 8.54
C ASP A 68 12.10 -8.40 9.46
N LYS A 69 12.51 -7.52 10.38
CA LYS A 69 13.55 -7.82 11.37
C LYS A 69 13.11 -8.90 12.36
N ASP A 70 11.88 -8.85 12.82
CA ASP A 70 11.35 -9.83 13.77
C ASP A 70 11.24 -11.22 13.13
N VAL A 71 10.81 -11.30 11.86
CA VAL A 71 10.77 -12.56 11.09
C VAL A 71 12.17 -13.13 10.85
N ASP A 72 13.15 -12.28 10.51
CA ASP A 72 14.55 -12.71 10.34
C ASP A 72 15.13 -13.26 11.65
N ASN A 73 14.85 -12.60 12.78
CA ASN A 73 15.30 -13.05 14.09
C ASN A 73 14.69 -14.40 14.49
N ILE A 74 13.37 -14.58 14.31
CA ILE A 74 12.68 -15.85 14.58
C ILE A 74 13.24 -16.96 13.67
N THR A 75 13.48 -16.66 12.40
CA THR A 75 14.04 -17.64 11.46
C THR A 75 15.43 -18.11 11.88
N LYS A 76 16.28 -17.19 12.36
CA LYS A 76 17.60 -17.52 12.92
C LYS A 76 17.49 -18.36 14.19
N GLU A 77 16.64 -17.98 15.13
CA GLU A 77 16.42 -18.76 16.36
C GLU A 77 15.95 -20.19 16.08
N ILE A 78 15.06 -20.39 15.10
CA ILE A 78 14.60 -21.71 14.71
C ILE A 78 15.74 -22.53 14.12
N ASN A 79 16.58 -21.94 13.26
CA ASN A 79 17.73 -22.64 12.67
C ASN A 79 18.80 -23.01 13.71
N ASP A 80 19.12 -22.09 14.63
CA ASP A 80 20.11 -22.34 15.69
C ASP A 80 19.62 -23.42 16.68
N LYS A 81 18.31 -23.51 16.96
CA LYS A 81 17.74 -24.59 17.80
C LYS A 81 17.63 -25.95 17.10
N LYS A 82 17.68 -25.96 15.77
CA LYS A 82 17.60 -27.18 14.96
C LYS A 82 18.98 -27.81 14.72
N MET A 83 20.04 -27.03 14.95
CA MET A 83 21.44 -27.47 15.02
C MET A 83 21.79 -27.92 16.45
#